data_AF-A0A2V9ITL9-F1
#
_entry.id   AF-A0A2V9ITL9-F1
#
_cell.length_a   1.000
_cell.length_b   1.000
_cell.length_c   1.000
_cell.angle_alpha   90.00
_cell.angle_beta   90.00
_cell.angle_gamma   90.00
#
_symmetry.space_group_name_H-M   'P 1'
#
loop_
_entity.id
_entity.type
_entity.pdbx_description
1 polymer ?
#
loop_
_entity_poly.entity_id
_entity_poly.type
_entity_poly.pdbx_seq_one_letter_code
_entity_poly.pdbx_strand_id
1 'polypeptide(L)' 'PLPERVAPELRHQLRLTWLGGMTILEKIEAVRYDVFLNRPKLTRMDFLRLYLRARRGASLGV' A
#
# COMPACT_ATOMS: atom_id res chain seq x y z
N PRO A 1 17.27 -4.02 -7.42
CA PRO A 1 16.35 -3.88 -6.28
C PRO A 1 15.60 -5.20 -6.04
N LEU A 2 15.29 -5.56 -4.78
CA LEU A 2 14.65 -6.85 -4.42
C LEU A 2 13.39 -7.22 -5.23
N PRO A 3 12.51 -6.28 -5.64
CA PRO A 3 11.33 -6.60 -6.46
C PRO A 3 11.66 -7.18 -7.84
N GLU A 4 12.83 -6.89 -8.42
CA GLU A 4 13.22 -7.44 -9.72
C GLU A 4 13.59 -8.93 -9.68
N ARG A 5 13.94 -9.45 -8.50
CA ARG A 5 14.45 -10.82 -8.32
C ARG A 5 13.37 -11.83 -7.93
N VAL A 6 12.12 -11.38 -7.83
CA VAL A 6 10.98 -12.21 -7.41
C VAL A 6 9.97 -12.36 -8.54
N ALA A 7 9.31 -13.51 -8.55
CA ALA A 7 8.27 -13.85 -9.49
C ALA A 7 7.25 -12.70 -9.65
N PRO A 8 6.73 -12.46 -10.87
CA PRO A 8 5.85 -11.34 -11.15
C PRO A 8 4.64 -11.29 -10.21
N GLU A 9 4.12 -12.42 -9.77
CA GLU A 9 3.02 -12.52 -8.80
C GLU A 9 3.43 -11.99 -7.41
N LEU A 10 4.60 -12.39 -6.92
CA LEU A 10 5.13 -11.96 -5.62
C LEU A 10 5.47 -10.46 -5.62
N ARG A 11 5.89 -9.90 -6.76
CA ARG A 11 6.10 -8.46 -6.94
C ARG A 11 4.83 -7.64 -6.67
N HIS A 12 3.66 -8.13 -7.11
CA HIS A 12 2.39 -7.45 -6.87
C HIS A 12 1.99 -7.47 -5.40
N GLN A 13 2.16 -8.62 -4.74
CA GLN A 13 1.86 -8.77 -3.31
C GLN A 13 2.77 -7.88 -2.47
N LEU A 14 4.08 -7.87 -2.74
CA LEU A 14 5.04 -7.00 -2.05
C LEU A 14 4.70 -5.52 -2.22
N ARG A 15 4.34 -5.09 -3.44
CA ARG A 15 3.93 -3.70 -3.69
C ARG A 15 2.63 -3.36 -2.96
N LEU A 16 1.65 -4.26 -2.95
CA LEU A 16 0.41 -4.08 -2.20
C LEU A 16 0.66 -3.94 -0.70
N THR A 17 1.51 -4.79 -0.13
CA THR A 17 1.90 -4.72 1.29
C THR A 17 2.61 -3.40 1.60
N TRP A 18 3.57 -3.00 0.76
CA TRP A 18 4.30 -1.74 0.93
C TRP A 18 3.37 -0.53 0.86
N LEU A 19 2.55 -0.44 -0.20
CA LEU A 19 1.61 0.67 -0.38
C LEU A 19 0.56 0.71 0.73
N GLY A 20 0.04 -0.45 1.16
CA GLY A 20 -0.90 -0.54 2.27
C GLY A 20 -0.28 -0.06 3.58
N GLY A 21 0.97 -0.45 3.85
CA GLY A 21 1.75 0.02 5.00
C GLY A 21 1.96 1.53 5.00
N MET A 22 2.37 2.10 3.86
CA MET A 22 2.56 3.55 3.74
C MET A 22 1.25 4.32 3.97
N THR A 23 0.14 3.85 3.40
CA THR A 23 -1.16 4.52 3.55
C THR A 23 -1.72 4.45 4.97
N ILE A 24 -1.46 3.37 5.72
CA ILE A 24 -1.88 3.36 7.13
C ILE A 24 -1.03 4.32 7.97
N LEU A 25 0.27 4.45 7.67
CA LEU A 25 1.13 5.44 8.33
C LEU A 25 0.67 6.87 8.04
N GLU A 26 0.35 7.21 6.79
CA GLU A 26 -0.23 8.51 6.41
C GLU A 26 -1.54 8.79 7.18
N LYS A 27 -2.40 7.78 7.35
CA LYS A 27 -3.65 7.93 8.11
C LYS A 27 -3.40 8.12 9.61
N ILE A 28 -2.39 7.47 10.17
CA ILE A 28 -1.97 7.66 11.57
C ILE A 28 -1.48 9.10 11.78
N GLU A 29 -0.67 9.61 10.85
CA GLU A 29 -0.19 10.99 10.86
C GLU A 29 -1.35 11.99 10.74
N ALA A 30 -2.34 11.72 9.87
CA ALA A 30 -3.51 12.57 9.68
C ALA A 30 -4.39 12.70 10.94
N VAL A 31 -4.40 11.67 11.81
CA VAL A 31 -5.09 11.73 13.12
C VAL A 31 -4.17 12.21 14.25
N ARG A 32 -3.04 12.85 13.92
CA ARG A 32 -2.03 13.32 14.90
C ARG A 32 -1.55 12.22 15.84
N TYR A 33 -1.44 10.99 15.34
CA TYR A 33 -1.03 9.81 16.09
C TYR A 33 -1.98 9.41 17.24
N ASP A 34 -3.21 9.93 17.27
CA ASP A 34 -4.24 9.50 18.22
C ASP A 34 -4.88 8.16 17.80
N VAL A 35 -4.09 7.10 17.83
CA VAL A 35 -4.51 5.76 17.44
C VAL A 35 -5.30 5.02 18.52
N PHE A 36 -5.24 5.51 19.77
CA PHE A 36 -5.92 4.89 20.91
C PHE A 36 -7.41 5.24 20.94
N LEU A 37 -7.77 6.50 20.66
CA LEU A 37 -9.17 6.92 20.59
C LEU A 37 -9.72 6.79 19.16
N ASN A 38 -8.87 7.01 18.15
CA ASN A 38 -9.28 7.00 16.75
C ASN A 38 -8.49 5.96 15.95
N ARG A 39 -8.85 4.68 16.08
CA ARG A 39 -8.18 3.60 15.34
C ARG A 39 -8.37 3.79 13.82
N PRO A 40 -7.32 4.17 13.07
CA PRO A 40 -7.43 4.35 11.64
C PRO A 40 -7.56 2.99 10.96
N LYS A 41 -8.42 2.92 9.94
CA LYS A 41 -8.66 1.70 9.16
C LYS A 41 -8.51 2.01 7.69
N LEU A 42 -7.99 1.03 6.95
CA LEU A 42 -8.09 1.05 5.49
C LEU A 42 -9.54 0.73 5.11
N THR A 43 -10.19 1.68 4.44
CA THR A 43 -11.53 1.46 3.91
C THR A 43 -11.46 0.63 2.62
N ARG A 44 -12.60 0.07 2.18
CA ARG A 44 -12.68 -0.63 0.89
C ARG A 44 -12.25 0.27 -0.28
N MET A 45 -12.44 1.58 -0.16
CA MET A 45 -12.02 2.54 -1.17
C MET A 45 -10.51 2.79 -1.19
N ASP A 46 -9.88 2.85 -0.01
CA ASP A 46 -8.43 2.87 0.07
C ASP A 46 -7.85 1.61 -0.57
N PHE A 47 -8.44 0.44 -0.29
CA PHE A 47 -8.01 -0.83 -0.86
C PHE A 47 -8.14 -0.88 -2.39
N LEU A 48 -9.24 -0.38 -2.95
CA LEU A 48 -9.42 -0.29 -4.40
C LEU A 48 -8.38 0.63 -5.05
N ARG A 49 -8.12 1.81 -4.46
CA ARG A 49 -7.08 2.73 -4.97
C ARG A 49 -5.69 2.11 -4.89
N LEU A 50 -5.35 1.44 -3.80
CA LEU A 50 -4.08 0.75 -3.60
C LEU A 50 -3.87 -0.35 -4.63
N TYR A 51 -4.91 -1.16 -4.88
CA TYR A 51 -4.89 -2.20 -5.91
C TYR A 51 -4.67 -1.63 -7.32
N LEU A 52 -5.37 -0.55 -7.67
CA LEU A 52 -5.19 0.13 -8.97
C LEU A 52 -3.79 0.75 -9.10
N ARG A 53 -3.21 1.28 -8.02
CA ARG A 53 -1.85 1.85 -8.00
C ARG A 53 -0.78 0.76 -8.13
N ALA A 54 -0.94 -0.36 -7.43
CA ALA A 54 -0.05 -1.51 -7.54
C ALA A 54 -0.02 -2.09 -8.95
N ARG A 55 -1.18 -2.15 -9.63
CA ARG A 55 -1.29 -2.58 -11.05
C ARG A 55 -0.68 -1.58 -12.03
N ARG A 56 -0.85 -0.27 -11.81
CA ARG A 56 -0.26 0.78 -12.68
C ARG A 56 1.27 0.88 -12.58
N GLY A 57 1.85 0.55 -11.43
CA GLY A 57 3.30 0.46 -11.29
C GLY A 57 3.92 -0.76 -12.00
N ALA A 58 3.11 -1.75 -12.42
CA ALA A 58 3.57 -2.95 -13.12
C ALA A 58 3.78 -2.72 -14.63
N SER A 59 3.15 -1.70 -15.21
CA SER A 59 3.30 -1.35 -16.63
C SER A 59 4.51 -0.45 -16.94
N LEU A 60 5.32 -0.10 -15.93
CA LEU A 60 6.58 0.64 -16.08
C LEU A 60 7.76 -0.20 -15.58
N GLY A 61 7.84 -1.45 -16.05
CA GLY A 61 9.07 -2.22 -16.04
C GLY A 61 9.87 -1.90 -17.30
N VAL A 62 10.57 -0.76 -17.28
CA VAL A 62 11.84 -0.59 -17.99
C VAL A 62 12.93 -0.91 -16.98
#